data_AF-A0A0C9YUU5-F1
#
_entry.id   AF-A0A0C9YUU5-F1
#
_cell.length_a   1.000
_cell.length_b   1.000
_cell.length_c   1.000
_cell.angle_alpha   90.00
_cell.angle_beta   90.00
_cell.angle_gamma   90.00
#
_symmetry.space_group_name_H-M   'P 1'
#
loop_
_entity.id
_entity.type
_entity.pdbx_description
1 polymer ?
#
loop_
_entity_poly.entity_id
_entity_poly.type
_entity_poly.pdbx_seq_one_letter_code
_entity_poly.pdbx_strand_id
1 'polypeptide(L)'
;LHKLTIKLVHSTTILLPVWKSILKELRQAVTIMLHDVPTRWNSSFNLSEYTLNHRKAIDTVTQHRELGLRKFELGDHEWELILKDTTLFFSRSTPNLATVIPAMD
;
A
#
# COMPACT_ATOMS: atom_id res chain seq x y z
N LEU A 1 1.72 0.22 6.78
CA LEU A 1 1.14 -0.45 5.60
C LEU A 1 1.14 -1.99 5.70
N HIS A 2 2.28 -2.67 5.74
CA HIS A 2 2.32 -4.16 5.75
C HIS A 2 1.44 -4.81 6.82
N LYS A 3 1.44 -4.29 8.05
CA LYS A 3 0.60 -4.81 9.14
C LYS A 3 -0.91 -4.70 8.86
N LEU A 4 -1.34 -3.62 8.18
CA LEU A 4 -2.73 -3.42 7.76
C LEU A 4 -3.10 -4.45 6.68
N THR A 5 -2.26 -4.60 5.65
CA THR A 5 -2.41 -5.59 4.58
C THR A 5 -2.56 -7.00 5.12
N ILE A 6 -1.64 -7.42 5.99
CA ILE A 6 -1.68 -8.75 6.62
C ILE A 6 -3.01 -8.94 7.36
N LYS A 7 -3.46 -7.94 8.12
CA LYS A 7 -4.72 -8.05 8.86
C LYS A 7 -5.94 -8.13 7.93
N LEU A 8 -5.94 -7.38 6.83
CA LEU A 8 -7.00 -7.39 5.82
C LEU A 8 -7.07 -8.72 5.06
N VAL A 9 -5.92 -9.22 4.60
CA VAL A 9 -5.82 -10.47 3.81
C VAL A 9 -6.19 -11.69 4.65
N HIS A 10 -5.76 -11.74 5.92
CA HIS A 10 -6.04 -12.88 6.79
C HIS A 10 -7.44 -12.85 7.43
N SER A 11 -8.17 -11.73 7.37
CA SER A 11 -9.56 -11.65 7.84
C SER A 11 -10.54 -11.74 6.67
N THR A 12 -10.63 -12.94 6.12
CA THR A 12 -11.39 -13.24 4.90
C THR A 12 -12.91 -13.12 5.06
N THR A 13 -13.42 -13.24 6.28
CA THR A 13 -14.86 -13.25 6.58
C THR A 13 -15.43 -11.91 7.04
N ILE A 14 -14.60 -11.02 7.61
CA ILE A 14 -15.06 -9.74 8.18
C ILE A 14 -14.44 -8.57 7.44
N LEU A 15 -13.11 -8.46 7.44
CA LEU A 15 -12.45 -7.27 6.86
C LEU A 15 -12.44 -7.30 5.34
N LEU A 16 -12.21 -8.46 4.72
CA LEU A 16 -12.11 -8.56 3.26
C LEU A 16 -13.43 -8.23 2.54
N PRO A 17 -14.61 -8.67 3.00
CA PRO A 17 -15.89 -8.26 2.40
C PRO A 17 -16.14 -6.76 2.56
N VAL A 18 -15.85 -6.20 3.74
CA VAL A 18 -16.01 -4.76 4.01
C VAL A 18 -15.11 -3.93 3.11
N TRP A 19 -13.84 -4.32 2.97
CA TRP A 19 -12.91 -3.71 2.03
C TRP A 19 -13.44 -3.71 0.59
N LYS A 20 -13.95 -4.85 0.11
CA LYS A 20 -14.54 -4.95 -1.23
C LYS A 20 -15.80 -4.07 -1.38
N SER A 21 -16.60 -3.90 -0.32
CA SER A 21 -17.75 -2.99 -0.33
C SER A 21 -17.31 -1.53 -0.49
N ILE A 22 -16.35 -1.10 0.33
CA ILE A 22 -15.79 0.25 0.30
C ILE A 22 -15.20 0.56 -1.08
N LEU A 23 -14.47 -0.38 -1.69
CA LEU A 23 -13.93 -0.19 -3.04
C LEU A 23 -15.04 -0.02 -4.10
N LYS A 24 -16.14 -0.78 -4.00
CA LYS A 24 -17.30 -0.64 -4.90
C LYS A 24 -17.98 0.71 -4.72
N GLU A 25 -18.20 1.13 -3.48
CA GLU A 25 -18.82 2.42 -3.15
C GLU A 25 -17.99 3.60 -3.66
N LEU A 26 -16.66 3.50 -3.54
CA LEU A 26 -15.72 4.49 -4.07
C LEU A 26 -15.49 4.39 -5.59
N ARG A 27 -16.17 3.47 -6.28
CA ARG A 27 -16.00 3.18 -7.72
C ARG A 27 -14.55 2.86 -8.11
N GLN A 28 -13.79 2.28 -7.18
CA GLN A 28 -12.42 1.81 -7.41
C GLN A 28 -12.40 0.35 -7.88
N ALA A 29 -11.30 -0.07 -8.49
CA ALA A 29 -11.12 -1.46 -8.90
C ALA A 29 -11.15 -2.38 -7.67
N VAL A 30 -12.11 -3.30 -7.64
CA VAL A 30 -12.26 -4.26 -6.53
C VAL A 30 -11.08 -5.22 -6.55
N THR A 31 -10.12 -4.95 -5.67
CA THR A 31 -8.86 -5.68 -5.59
C THR A 31 -8.63 -6.13 -4.16
N ILE A 32 -7.90 -7.23 -4.00
CA ILE A 32 -7.34 -7.60 -2.69
C ILE A 32 -6.09 -6.76 -2.51
N MET A 33 -5.94 -6.13 -1.34
CA MET A 33 -4.75 -5.35 -1.03
C MET A 33 -3.50 -6.21 -1.27
N LEU A 34 -2.56 -5.69 -2.05
CA LEU A 34 -1.33 -6.39 -2.42
C LEU A 34 -0.61 -6.87 -1.17
N HIS A 35 -0.41 -8.18 -1.04
CA HIS A 35 0.41 -8.76 0.00
C HIS A 35 1.87 -8.70 -0.42
N ASP A 36 2.72 -8.39 0.55
CA ASP A 36 4.15 -8.44 0.38
C ASP A 36 4.59 -9.86 0.05
N VAL A 37 5.27 -10.04 -1.09
CA VAL A 37 5.85 -11.31 -1.50
C VAL A 37 7.35 -11.22 -1.22
N PRO A 38 7.89 -12.01 -0.26
CA PRO A 38 9.27 -11.91 0.20
C PRO A 38 10.34 -12.02 -0.89
N THR A 39 9.99 -12.60 -2.05
CA THR A 39 10.89 -12.88 -3.16
C THR A 39 10.89 -11.82 -4.27
N ARG A 40 10.16 -10.70 -4.13
CA ARG A 40 10.12 -9.64 -5.15
C ARG A 40 10.71 -8.33 -4.65
N TRP A 41 11.77 -7.88 -5.31
CA TRP A 41 12.54 -6.67 -4.99
C TRP A 41 11.72 -5.36 -4.98
N ASN A 42 10.51 -5.35 -5.55
CA ASN A 42 9.62 -4.18 -5.61
C ASN A 42 8.35 -4.31 -4.75
N SER A 43 8.26 -5.28 -3.82
CA SER A 43 7.00 -5.54 -3.09
C SER A 43 6.55 -4.38 -2.19
N SER A 44 7.45 -3.81 -1.38
CA SER A 44 7.16 -2.64 -0.52
C SER A 44 6.78 -1.40 -1.32
N PHE A 45 7.35 -1.29 -2.51
CA PHE A 45 7.08 -0.19 -3.41
C PHE A 45 5.72 -0.31 -4.11
N ASN A 46 5.43 -1.48 -4.70
CA ASN A 46 4.11 -1.78 -5.27
C ASN A 46 3.01 -1.60 -4.22
N LEU A 47 3.29 -1.95 -2.96
CA LEU A 47 2.37 -1.70 -1.85
C LEU A 47 2.15 -0.19 -1.62
N SER A 48 3.20 0.62 -1.68
CA SER A 48 3.11 2.08 -1.48
C SER A 48 2.36 2.75 -2.62
N GLU A 49 2.64 2.41 -3.88
CA GLU A 49 1.90 2.87 -5.04
C GLU A 49 0.42 2.49 -4.95
N TYR A 50 0.12 1.23 -4.64
CA TYR A 50 -1.26 0.76 -4.44
C TYR A 50 -1.95 1.51 -3.30
N THR A 51 -1.24 1.73 -2.20
CA THR A 51 -1.75 2.44 -1.03
C THR A 51 -2.11 3.88 -1.40
N LEU A 52 -1.28 4.58 -2.17
CA LEU A 52 -1.57 5.94 -2.63
C LEU A 52 -2.80 5.97 -3.56
N ASN A 53 -2.91 5.02 -4.48
CA ASN A 53 -4.07 4.88 -5.37
C ASN A 53 -5.37 4.57 -4.61
N HIS A 54 -5.28 3.89 -3.47
CA HIS A 54 -6.41 3.49 -2.63
C HIS A 54 -6.47 4.27 -1.31
N ARG A 55 -5.84 5.46 -1.23
CA ARG A 55 -5.77 6.27 0.01
C ARG A 55 -7.14 6.46 0.64
N LYS A 56 -8.12 6.89 -0.15
CA LYS A 56 -9.49 7.12 0.33
C LYS A 56 -10.15 5.85 0.90
N ALA A 57 -9.92 4.69 0.27
CA ALA A 57 -10.44 3.42 0.78
C ALA A 57 -9.75 3.01 2.10
N ILE A 58 -8.45 3.27 2.22
CA ILE A 58 -7.65 2.99 3.41
C ILE A 58 -8.08 3.90 4.57
N ASP A 59 -8.28 5.18 4.31
CA ASP A 59 -8.78 6.13 5.31
C ASP A 59 -10.19 5.70 5.78
N THR A 60 -11.10 5.39 4.86
CA THR A 60 -12.45 4.91 5.22
C THR A 60 -12.39 3.64 6.07
N VAL A 61 -11.65 2.61 5.64
CA VAL A 61 -11.61 1.31 6.36
C VAL A 61 -10.94 1.41 7.72
N THR A 62 -9.96 2.29 7.88
CA THR A 62 -9.28 2.50 9.17
C THR A 62 -10.10 3.36 10.13
N GLN A 63 -10.94 4.27 9.62
CA GLN A 63 -11.85 5.08 10.41
C GLN A 63 -13.10 4.33 10.91
N HIS A 64 -13.45 3.19 10.29
CA HIS A 64 -14.51 2.31 10.78
C HIS A 64 -14.16 1.71 12.16
N ARG A 65 -14.75 2.30 13.21
CA ARG A 65 -14.49 1.94 14.62
C ARG A 65 -14.75 0.46 14.92
N GLU A 66 -15.78 -0.12 14.31
CA GLU A 66 -16.19 -1.52 14.52
C GLU A 66 -15.16 -2.54 14.04
N LEU A 67 -14.27 -2.16 13.11
CA LEU A 67 -13.27 -3.06 12.51
C LEU A 67 -11.97 -3.15 13.34
N GLY A 68 -11.82 -2.29 14.36
CA GLY A 68 -10.61 -2.23 15.19
C GLY A 68 -9.34 -1.97 14.37
N LEU A 69 -9.47 -1.19 13.28
CA LEU A 69 -8.39 -0.83 12.36
C LEU A 69 -7.81 0.57 12.60
N ARG A 70 -8.40 1.36 13.50
CA ARG A 70 -7.99 2.73 13.81
C ARG A 70 -6.52 2.89 14.21
N LYS A 71 -5.92 1.85 14.80
CA LYS A 71 -4.48 1.84 15.12
C LYS A 71 -3.56 1.83 13.89
N PHE A 72 -4.11 1.68 12.69
CA PHE A 72 -3.42 1.74 11.41
C PHE A 72 -3.81 2.96 10.57
N GLU A 73 -4.61 3.88 11.14
CA GLU A 73 -4.94 5.15 10.53
C GLU A 73 -3.64 5.94 10.31
N LEU A 74 -3.50 6.51 9.11
CA LEU A 74 -2.32 7.27 8.74
C LEU A 74 -2.63 8.77 8.81
N GLY A 75 -1.79 9.52 9.51
CA GLY A 75 -1.86 10.97 9.54
C GLY A 75 -1.38 11.60 8.24
N ASP A 76 -1.70 12.89 8.04
CA ASP A 76 -1.28 13.62 6.83
C ASP A 76 0.23 13.62 6.63
N HIS A 77 1.00 13.71 7.71
CA HIS A 77 2.46 13.63 7.65
C HIS A 77 2.96 12.26 7.17
N GLU A 78 2.34 11.16 7.63
CA GLU A 78 2.71 9.82 7.19
C GLU A 78 2.37 9.60 5.72
N TRP A 79 1.24 10.13 5.26
CA TRP A 79 0.87 10.15 3.85
C TRP A 79 1.87 10.93 2.99
N GLU A 80 2.36 12.07 3.47
CA GLU A 80 3.37 12.86 2.78
C GLU A 80 4.71 12.12 2.66
N LEU A 81 5.13 11.42 3.72
CA LEU A 81 6.33 10.59 3.71
C LEU A 81 6.20 9.44 2.70
N ILE A 82 5.08 8.71 2.69
CA ILE A 82 4.83 7.62 1.74
C ILE A 82 4.88 8.15 0.30
N LEU A 83 4.29 9.33 0.04
CA LEU A 83 4.32 9.95 -1.27
C LEU A 83 5.76 10.30 -1.68
N LYS A 84 6.52 10.97 -0.81
CA LYS A 84 7.92 11.35 -1.05
C LYS A 84 8.79 10.14 -1.35
N ASP A 85 8.70 9.09 -0.54
CA ASP A 85 9.46 7.85 -0.72
C ASP A 85 9.11 7.16 -2.04
N THR A 86 7.82 7.10 -2.37
CA THR A 86 7.34 6.50 -3.63
C THR A 86 7.84 7.31 -4.84
N THR A 87 7.75 8.64 -4.80
CA THR A 87 8.24 9.52 -5.88
C THR A 87 9.76 9.42 -6.05
N LEU A 88 10.52 9.37 -4.95
CA LEU A 88 11.97 9.25 -4.98
C LEU A 88 12.44 7.93 -5.59
N PHE A 89 11.72 6.83 -5.36
CA PHE A 89 12.02 5.55 -6.00
C PHE A 89 11.74 5.58 -7.50
N PHE A 90 10.60 6.15 -7.93
CA PHE A 90 10.28 6.28 -9.36
C PHE A 90 11.29 7.16 -10.10
N SER A 91 11.76 8.26 -9.48
CA SER A 91 12.75 9.14 -10.12
C SER A 91 14.10 8.44 -10.33
N ARG A 92 14.51 7.60 -9.36
CA ARG A 92 15.70 6.74 -9.46
C ARG A 92 15.56 5.58 -10.44
N SER A 93 14.32 5.19 -10.77
CA SER A 93 14.03 4.10 -11.72
C SER A 93 14.21 4.50 -13.18
N THR A 94 14.56 5.76 -13.47
CA THR A 94 15.10 6.16 -14.77
C THR A 94 16.52 5.61 -14.87
N PRO A 95 16.82 4.59 -15.68
CA PRO A 95 18.16 4.02 -15.72
C PRO A 95 19.08 5.05 -16.36
N ASN A 96 19.95 5.66 -15.57
CA ASN A 96 21.17 6.22 -16.14
C ASN A 96 22.07 5.00 -16.42
N LEU A 97 22.43 4.80 -17.69
CA LEU A 97 23.26 3.69 -18.14
C LEU A 97 24.69 3.74 -17.53
N ALA A 98 25.07 4.86 -16.91
CA ALA A 98 26.41 5.11 -16.38
C ALA A 98 26.62 4.54 -14.96
N THR A 99 25.56 4.24 -14.19
CA THR A 99 25.68 3.70 -12.81
C THR A 99 25.59 2.18 -12.73
N VAL A 100 25.37 1.49 -13.86
CA VAL A 100 25.34 0.02 -13.94
C VAL A 100 26.70 -0.50 -14.43
N ILE A 101 27.78 -0.14 -13.71
CA ILE A 101 29.02 -0.91 -13.74
C ILE A 101 29.05 -1.65 -12.40
N PRO A 102 29.01 -3.00 -12.38
CA PRO A 102 29.04 -3.72 -11.12
C PRO A 102 30.43 -3.56 -10.49
N ALA A 103 30.49 -2.81 -9.39
CA ALA A 103 31.47 -3.07 -8.35
C ALA A 103 31.01 -4.36 -7.63
N MET A 104 31.24 -5.49 -8.28
CA MET A 104 31.21 -6.82 -7.67
C MET A 104 32.62 -7.36 -7.78
N ASP A 105 33.35 -7.26 -6.68
CA ASP A 105 34.58 -8.01 -6.40
C ASP A 105 34.23 -9.47 -6.06
#